data_AF-A0AAU8PX80-F1
#
_entry.id   AF-A0AAU8PX80-F1
#
_cell.length_a   1.000
_cell.length_b   1.000
_cell.length_c   1.000
_cell.angle_alpha   90.00
_cell.angle_beta   90.00
_cell.angle_gamma   90.00
#
_symmetry.space_group_name_H-M   'P 1'
#
loop_
_entity.id
_entity.type
_entity.pdbx_description
1 polymer ?
#
loop_
_entity_poly.entity_id
_entity_poly.type
_entity_poly.pdbx_seq_one_letter_code
_entity_poly.pdbx_strand_id
1 'polypeptide(L)'
;MGVCRAFQGRVPHPLFMDIVTKVRELSKYLNDEAIADALKLTPEAVRSILEGKAEVKLKQVERQDQVVPLIQVSSVETSYRQKIISVGRAKGGVGCTVVALGLAYLLSKKVRTLLIDLNFSEGGSDLSYYLNLPEYPHMGSFLGDLEQCVINLEPNFSVLQTPKHTNSKRQEIGKFINLARQDYDAVVMDLPNLQDGLVQEAMQHSTTLVLVTSGLEPELVRLAAIAGRYQRKEVIVAVNRGSLPGEAAEAFKKVVYIEHDDSLLKTLQNCDLPGEKTTFMHGVASIRDAIYNNDRKSILQKILGF
;
A
#
# COMPACT_ATOMS: atom_id res chain seq x y z
N MET A 1 -43.12 -5.64 -57.44
CA MET A 1 -44.22 -5.56 -56.46
C MET A 1 -44.20 -6.88 -55.68
N GLY A 2 -43.61 -7.01 -54.50
CA GLY A 2 -43.77 -6.16 -53.32
C GLY A 2 -44.81 -6.79 -52.40
N VAL A 3 -44.50 -7.92 -51.76
CA VAL A 3 -45.35 -8.52 -50.72
C VAL A 3 -44.49 -8.97 -49.54
N CYS A 4 -44.71 -8.29 -48.42
CA CYS A 4 -44.17 -8.54 -47.10
C CYS A 4 -44.36 -10.00 -46.67
N ARG A 5 -43.29 -10.65 -46.21
CA ARG A 5 -43.40 -11.77 -45.25
C ARG A 5 -42.99 -11.26 -43.88
N ALA A 6 -43.97 -11.21 -43.00
CA ALA A 6 -43.82 -10.94 -41.59
C ALA A 6 -42.81 -11.92 -40.98
N PHE A 7 -41.77 -11.35 -40.35
CA PHE A 7 -40.92 -12.06 -39.41
C PHE A 7 -41.80 -12.59 -38.28
N GLN A 8 -41.98 -13.90 -38.19
CA GLN A 8 -42.44 -14.54 -36.98
C GLN A 8 -41.40 -14.27 -35.89
N GLY A 9 -41.77 -13.42 -34.93
CA GLY A 9 -40.96 -13.14 -33.76
C GLY A 9 -40.70 -14.43 -33.00
N ARG A 10 -39.42 -14.84 -32.95
CA ARG A 10 -38.95 -15.74 -31.91
C ARG A 10 -39.02 -14.97 -30.60
N VAL A 11 -39.90 -15.40 -29.70
CA VAL A 11 -39.91 -14.96 -28.31
C VAL A 11 -38.53 -15.34 -27.73
N PRO A 12 -37.78 -14.41 -27.11
CA PRO A 12 -36.50 -14.77 -26.51
C PRO A 12 -36.73 -15.69 -25.31
N HIS A 13 -36.05 -16.85 -25.34
CA HIS A 13 -36.04 -17.80 -24.22
C HIS A 13 -35.55 -17.10 -22.94
N PRO A 14 -36.25 -17.23 -21.80
CA PRO A 14 -35.80 -16.68 -20.54
C PRO A 14 -34.83 -17.69 -19.93
N LEU A 15 -33.53 -17.39 -19.84
CA LEU A 15 -32.58 -18.01 -18.91
C LEU A 15 -31.17 -17.62 -19.32
N PHE A 16 -30.68 -16.51 -18.80
CA PHE A 16 -29.31 -16.33 -18.30
C PHE A 16 -29.28 -14.92 -17.71
N MET A 17 -29.80 -14.78 -16.49
CA MET A 17 -29.55 -13.57 -15.71
C MET A 17 -28.05 -13.48 -15.46
N ASP A 18 -27.45 -12.32 -15.77
CA ASP A 18 -26.07 -12.02 -15.42
C ASP A 18 -25.88 -12.16 -13.90
N ILE A 19 -24.73 -12.69 -13.48
CA ILE A 19 -24.48 -12.97 -12.06
C ILE A 19 -24.48 -11.69 -11.22
N VAL A 20 -24.11 -10.55 -11.80
CA VAL A 20 -24.20 -9.25 -11.13
C VAL A 20 -25.66 -8.94 -10.77
N THR A 21 -26.58 -9.15 -11.71
CA THR A 21 -28.02 -9.00 -11.47
C THR A 21 -28.51 -9.99 -10.41
N LYS A 22 -28.05 -11.24 -10.47
CA LYS A 22 -28.46 -12.29 -9.52
C LYS A 22 -27.98 -12.02 -8.09
N VAL A 23 -26.74 -11.56 -7.93
CA VAL A 23 -26.17 -11.15 -6.63
C VAL A 23 -26.96 -9.96 -6.05
N ARG A 24 -27.26 -8.94 -6.87
CA ARG A 24 -28.07 -7.77 -6.44
C ARG A 24 -29.51 -8.10 -6.07
N GLU A 25 -30.11 -9.09 -6.73
CA GLU A 25 -31.45 -9.55 -6.35
C GLU A 25 -31.43 -10.35 -5.05
N LEU A 26 -30.44 -11.23 -4.88
CA LEU A 26 -30.31 -12.03 -3.66
C LEU A 26 -29.93 -11.19 -2.43
N SER A 27 -29.15 -10.11 -2.59
CA SER A 27 -28.78 -9.21 -1.49
C SER A 27 -29.95 -8.44 -0.89
N LYS A 28 -31.13 -8.45 -1.52
CA LYS A 28 -32.35 -7.91 -0.92
C LYS A 28 -32.90 -8.81 0.20
N TYR A 29 -32.52 -10.09 0.21
CA TYR A 29 -33.14 -11.11 1.07
C TYR A 29 -32.12 -11.94 1.86
N LEU A 30 -30.85 -11.97 1.45
CA LEU A 30 -29.79 -12.81 2.02
C LEU A 30 -28.56 -11.97 2.39
N ASN A 31 -27.77 -12.46 3.35
CA ASN A 31 -26.46 -11.88 3.70
C ASN A 31 -25.35 -12.40 2.76
N ASP A 32 -24.18 -11.77 2.82
CA ASP A 32 -23.05 -12.08 1.93
C ASP A 32 -22.63 -13.55 1.99
N GLU A 33 -22.62 -14.17 3.19
CA GLU A 33 -22.26 -15.57 3.34
C GLU A 33 -23.26 -16.51 2.65
N ALA A 34 -24.57 -16.28 2.83
CA ALA A 34 -25.58 -17.12 2.20
C ALA A 34 -25.60 -16.98 0.68
N ILE A 35 -25.31 -15.78 0.16
CA ILE A 35 -25.16 -15.54 -1.28
C ILE A 35 -23.92 -16.23 -1.82
N ALA A 36 -22.80 -16.15 -1.09
CA ALA A 36 -21.54 -16.81 -1.44
C ALA A 36 -21.73 -18.32 -1.55
N ASP A 37 -22.38 -18.95 -0.57
CA ASP A 37 -22.69 -20.37 -0.60
C ASP A 37 -23.63 -20.74 -1.75
N ALA A 38 -24.70 -19.95 -1.96
CA ALA A 38 -25.70 -20.21 -3.00
C ALA A 38 -25.14 -20.10 -4.43
N LEU A 39 -24.18 -19.19 -4.64
CA LEU A 39 -23.58 -18.93 -5.95
C LEU A 39 -22.17 -19.53 -6.11
N LYS A 40 -21.68 -20.26 -5.10
CA LYS A 40 -20.30 -20.80 -5.04
C LYS A 40 -19.24 -19.71 -5.27
N LEU A 41 -19.48 -18.54 -4.70
CA LEU A 41 -18.54 -17.41 -4.64
C LEU A 41 -17.90 -17.35 -3.26
N THR A 42 -16.90 -16.48 -3.06
CA THR A 42 -16.45 -16.10 -1.72
C THR A 42 -17.25 -14.88 -1.23
N PRO A 43 -17.43 -14.68 0.09
CA PRO A 43 -18.10 -13.50 0.62
C PRO A 43 -17.48 -12.18 0.12
N GLU A 44 -16.16 -12.15 -0.07
CA GLU A 44 -15.43 -10.99 -0.59
C GLU A 44 -15.78 -10.71 -2.06
N ALA A 45 -15.98 -11.75 -2.86
CA ALA A 45 -16.42 -11.62 -4.25
C ALA A 45 -17.85 -11.07 -4.33
N VAL A 46 -18.74 -11.50 -3.42
CA VAL A 46 -20.11 -10.98 -3.31
C VAL A 46 -20.10 -9.48 -2.98
N ARG A 47 -19.33 -9.07 -1.97
CA ARG A 47 -19.17 -7.64 -1.62
C ARG A 47 -18.62 -6.82 -2.78
N SER A 48 -17.57 -7.32 -3.43
CA SER A 48 -16.95 -6.65 -4.58
C SER A 48 -17.94 -6.43 -5.74
N ILE A 49 -18.87 -7.38 -5.97
CA ILE A 49 -19.93 -7.26 -6.97
C ILE A 49 -20.99 -6.23 -6.55
N LEU A 50 -21.43 -6.25 -5.28
CA LEU A 50 -22.43 -5.32 -4.75
C LEU A 50 -21.92 -3.87 -4.76
N GLU A 51 -20.64 -3.67 -4.45
CA GLU A 51 -19.96 -2.38 -4.50
C GLU A 51 -19.65 -1.90 -5.94
N GLY A 52 -19.92 -2.72 -6.96
CA GLY A 52 -19.64 -2.38 -8.36
C GLY A 52 -18.16 -2.38 -8.74
N LYS A 53 -17.31 -3.02 -7.93
CA LYS A 53 -15.85 -3.05 -8.05
C LYS A 53 -15.31 -4.31 -8.72
N ALA A 54 -16.17 -5.22 -9.19
CA ALA A 54 -15.76 -6.49 -9.79
C ALA A 54 -15.97 -6.55 -11.32
N GLU A 55 -14.99 -7.11 -12.03
CA GLU A 55 -15.11 -7.55 -13.41
C GLU A 55 -15.45 -9.05 -13.39
N VAL A 56 -16.61 -9.40 -13.93
CA VAL A 56 -17.04 -10.79 -14.05
C VAL A 56 -16.77 -11.27 -15.47
N LYS A 57 -15.99 -12.34 -15.62
CA LYS A 57 -15.82 -13.06 -16.89
C LYS A 57 -16.37 -14.47 -16.77
N LEU A 58 -17.30 -14.80 -17.67
CA LEU A 58 -17.82 -16.17 -17.81
C LEU A 58 -16.83 -16.97 -18.66
N LYS A 59 -16.23 -18.02 -18.08
CA LYS A 59 -15.49 -19.02 -18.84
C LYS A 59 -16.25 -20.34 -18.81
N GLN A 60 -16.51 -20.89 -19.98
CA GLN A 60 -16.97 -22.28 -20.09
C GLN A 60 -15.73 -23.17 -20.07
N VAL A 61 -15.67 -24.09 -19.12
CA VAL A 61 -14.62 -25.12 -19.08
C VAL A 61 -15.29 -26.44 -19.37
N GLU A 62 -14.91 -27.07 -20.48
CA GLU A 62 -15.32 -28.43 -20.79
C GLU A 62 -14.49 -29.39 -19.93
N ARG A 63 -15.16 -30.11 -19.02
CA ARG A 63 -14.58 -31.25 -18.33
C ARG A 63 -15.51 -32.44 -18.52
N GLN A 64 -14.97 -33.51 -19.13
CA GLN A 64 -15.57 -34.85 -19.22
C GLN A 64 -17.11 -34.83 -19.35
N ASP A 65 -17.57 -34.36 -20.51
CA ASP A 65 -18.98 -34.35 -20.96
C ASP A 65 -19.97 -33.47 -20.16
N GLN A 66 -19.49 -32.53 -19.33
CA GLN A 66 -20.33 -31.47 -18.75
C GLN A 66 -19.73 -30.07 -18.97
N VAL A 67 -20.54 -29.16 -19.53
CA VAL A 67 -20.23 -27.72 -19.61
C VAL A 67 -20.57 -27.09 -18.26
N VAL A 68 -19.58 -26.95 -17.37
CA VAL A 68 -19.77 -26.25 -16.10
C VAL A 68 -19.42 -24.77 -16.29
N PRO A 69 -20.34 -23.83 -16.05
CA PRO A 69 -20.02 -22.40 -16.10
C PRO A 69 -19.09 -22.06 -14.94
N LEU A 70 -17.83 -21.74 -15.24
CA LEU A 70 -16.87 -21.27 -14.25
C LEU A 70 -16.93 -19.75 -14.23
N ILE A 71 -17.42 -19.21 -13.13
CA ILE A 71 -17.59 -17.77 -12.97
C ILE A 71 -16.28 -17.22 -12.40
N GLN A 72 -15.49 -16.57 -13.26
CA GLN A 72 -14.29 -15.89 -12.83
C GLN A 72 -14.67 -14.47 -12.41
N VAL A 73 -14.84 -14.27 -11.10
CA VAL A 73 -14.99 -12.94 -10.51
C VAL A 73 -13.61 -12.43 -10.15
N SER A 74 -13.11 -11.44 -10.89
CA SER A 74 -11.91 -10.70 -10.51
C SER A 74 -12.35 -9.35 -9.94
N SER A 75 -12.06 -9.10 -8.67
CA SER A 75 -12.15 -7.74 -8.13
C SER A 75 -11.18 -6.85 -8.91
N VAL A 76 -11.68 -5.73 -9.42
CA VAL A 76 -10.93 -4.71 -10.18
C VAL A 76 -10.15 -3.81 -9.23
N GLU A 77 -10.51 -3.78 -7.94
CA GLU A 77 -9.59 -3.29 -6.93
C GLU A 77 -8.42 -4.27 -6.87
N THR A 78 -7.26 -3.82 -7.35
CA THR A 78 -5.97 -4.35 -6.91
C THR A 78 -6.10 -4.64 -5.43
N SER A 79 -6.14 -5.91 -5.03
CA SER A 79 -6.12 -6.23 -3.61
C SER A 79 -4.79 -5.74 -3.09
N TYR A 80 -4.78 -4.54 -2.50
CA TYR A 80 -3.64 -4.02 -1.78
C TYR A 80 -3.54 -4.93 -0.56
N ARG A 81 -2.77 -6.02 -0.70
CA ARG A 81 -2.40 -6.85 0.46
C ARG A 81 -1.83 -5.92 1.50
N GLN A 82 -2.20 -6.10 2.76
CA GLN A 82 -1.70 -5.24 3.82
C GLN A 82 -0.17 -5.17 3.77
N LYS A 83 0.39 -3.95 3.76
CA LYS A 83 1.84 -3.74 3.76
C LYS A 83 2.28 -2.95 4.97
N ILE A 84 3.28 -3.50 5.67
CA ILE A 84 4.06 -2.78 6.68
C ILE A 84 5.40 -2.45 6.04
N ILE A 85 5.69 -1.16 5.91
CA ILE A 85 6.78 -0.62 5.10
C ILE A 85 7.70 0.18 6.02
N SER A 86 8.93 -0.28 6.19
CA SER A 86 9.99 0.49 6.84
C SER A 86 10.73 1.33 5.82
N VAL A 87 10.79 2.64 6.02
CA VAL A 87 11.61 3.54 5.20
C VAL A 87 12.85 3.90 6.00
N GLY A 88 13.99 3.33 5.59
CA GLY A 88 15.28 3.48 6.24
C GLY A 88 16.28 4.22 5.36
N ARG A 89 17.45 4.54 5.93
CA ARG A 89 18.49 5.34 5.26
C ARG A 89 19.90 4.86 5.63
N ALA A 90 20.85 5.15 4.75
CA ALA A 90 22.28 4.90 5.01
C ALA A 90 22.97 6.02 5.80
N LYS A 91 22.47 7.25 5.66
CA LYS A 91 22.99 8.46 6.31
C LYS A 91 21.86 9.48 6.53
N GLY A 92 22.14 10.51 7.33
CA GLY A 92 21.28 11.68 7.47
C GLY A 92 21.25 12.53 6.18
N GLY A 93 20.16 13.28 5.99
CA GLY A 93 20.04 14.26 4.89
C GLY A 93 19.70 13.69 3.50
N VAL A 94 19.46 12.39 3.34
CA VAL A 94 19.05 11.79 2.05
C VAL A 94 17.55 11.93 1.74
N GLY A 95 16.78 12.64 2.57
CA GLY A 95 15.35 12.87 2.36
C GLY A 95 14.44 11.69 2.71
N CYS A 96 14.89 10.77 3.56
CA CYS A 96 14.12 9.58 3.98
C CYS A 96 12.72 9.92 4.53
N THR A 97 12.63 10.91 5.43
CA THR A 97 11.36 11.37 5.99
C THR A 97 10.40 11.88 4.93
N VAL A 98 10.90 12.61 3.93
CA VAL A 98 10.08 13.12 2.82
C VAL A 98 9.62 11.99 1.91
N VAL A 99 10.48 10.99 1.66
CA VAL A 99 10.10 9.78 0.92
C VAL A 99 9.03 8.98 1.67
N ALA A 100 9.16 8.83 2.99
CA ALA A 100 8.16 8.16 3.82
C ALA A 100 6.82 8.91 3.79
N LEU A 101 6.85 10.23 3.94
CA LEU A 101 5.67 11.10 3.84
C LEU A 101 4.99 10.97 2.47
N GLY A 102 5.75 11.15 1.38
CA GLY A 102 5.21 11.05 0.03
C GLY A 102 4.62 9.66 -0.25
N LEU A 103 5.29 8.59 0.19
CA LEU A 103 4.81 7.24 -0.01
C LEU A 103 3.51 6.99 0.75
N ALA A 104 3.44 7.38 2.03
CA ALA A 104 2.22 7.24 2.82
C ALA A 104 1.06 8.05 2.24
N TYR A 105 1.33 9.29 1.83
CA TYR A 105 0.35 10.17 1.18
C TYR A 105 -0.17 9.57 -0.13
N LEU A 106 0.71 8.99 -0.95
CA LEU A 106 0.28 8.38 -2.21
C LEU A 106 -0.56 7.12 -2.00
N LEU A 107 -0.22 6.32 -0.97
CA LEU A 107 -0.98 5.12 -0.61
C LEU A 107 -2.35 5.46 -0.04
N SER A 108 -2.46 6.55 0.73
CA SER A 108 -3.73 6.99 1.34
C SER A 108 -4.82 7.31 0.31
N LYS A 109 -4.43 7.65 -0.93
CA LYS A 109 -5.36 7.85 -2.05
C LYS A 109 -6.09 6.58 -2.48
N LYS A 110 -5.65 5.41 -2.02
CA LYS A 110 -6.23 4.10 -2.38
C LYS A 110 -6.67 3.28 -1.18
N VAL A 111 -5.98 3.37 -0.05
CA VAL A 111 -6.21 2.51 1.11
C VAL A 111 -6.02 3.25 2.43
N ARG A 112 -6.55 2.73 3.53
CA ARG A 112 -6.33 3.34 4.85
C ARG A 112 -4.86 3.26 5.21
N THR A 113 -4.21 4.40 5.36
CA THR A 113 -2.75 4.48 5.53
C THR A 113 -2.37 5.23 6.80
N LEU A 114 -1.50 4.62 7.59
CA LEU A 114 -0.86 5.24 8.75
C LEU A 114 0.62 5.50 8.44
N LEU A 115 1.07 6.74 8.66
CA LEU A 115 2.48 7.08 8.73
C LEU A 115 2.91 7.16 10.20
N ILE A 116 3.85 6.31 10.59
CA ILE A 116 4.43 6.30 11.94
C ILE A 116 5.80 6.96 11.87
N ASP A 117 5.97 8.03 12.63
CA ASP A 117 7.27 8.62 12.89
C ASP A 117 7.96 7.87 14.02
N LEU A 118 9.18 7.40 13.79
CA LEU A 118 10.00 6.74 14.80
C LEU A 118 11.23 7.55 15.22
N ASN A 119 11.28 8.83 14.87
CA ASN A 119 12.34 9.73 15.31
C ASN A 119 12.04 10.29 16.71
N PHE A 120 12.51 9.57 17.73
CA PHE A 120 12.45 9.93 19.16
C PHE A 120 13.55 10.92 19.59
N SER A 121 14.00 11.80 18.70
CA SER A 121 14.98 12.84 19.06
C SER A 121 14.29 14.00 19.78
N GLU A 122 14.95 14.58 20.77
CA GLU A 122 14.42 15.75 21.49
C GLU A 122 14.22 16.95 20.56
N GLY A 123 13.13 17.69 20.76
CA GLY A 123 12.81 18.90 19.99
C GLY A 123 11.78 18.71 18.87
N GLY A 124 11.27 17.49 18.69
CA GLY A 124 10.32 17.14 17.64
C GLY A 124 11.00 16.72 16.33
N SER A 125 10.25 16.04 15.48
CA SER A 125 10.79 15.49 14.23
C SER A 125 10.60 16.44 13.05
N ASP A 126 11.41 16.22 12.01
CA ASP A 126 11.23 16.85 10.70
C ASP A 126 9.80 16.64 10.17
N LEU A 127 9.19 15.47 10.46
CA LEU A 127 7.83 15.16 10.03
C LEU A 127 6.81 16.08 10.71
N SER A 128 6.87 16.24 12.03
CA SER A 128 5.98 17.14 12.76
C SER A 128 6.12 18.59 12.28
N TYR A 129 7.34 19.00 11.91
CA TYR A 129 7.59 20.32 11.32
C TYR A 129 6.97 20.46 9.92
N TYR A 130 7.25 19.51 9.00
CA TYR A 130 6.73 19.56 7.62
C TYR A 130 5.22 19.53 7.49
N LEU A 131 4.52 19.01 8.49
CA LEU A 131 3.07 18.89 8.47
C LEU A 131 2.38 19.84 9.44
N ASN A 132 3.14 20.70 10.11
CA ASN A 132 2.66 21.57 11.19
C ASN A 132 1.76 20.81 12.19
N LEU A 133 2.23 19.63 12.63
CA LEU A 133 1.42 18.78 13.50
C LEU A 133 1.21 19.45 14.86
N PRO A 134 0.01 19.32 15.46
CA PRO A 134 -0.22 19.76 16.82
C PRO A 134 0.68 18.99 17.79
N GLU A 135 0.86 19.50 19.01
CA GLU A 135 1.67 18.81 20.02
C GLU A 135 1.03 17.47 20.47
N TYR A 136 -0.30 17.42 20.46
CA TYR A 136 -1.11 16.25 20.80
C TYR A 136 -2.19 16.01 19.72
N PRO A 137 -2.64 14.75 19.52
CA PRO A 137 -2.17 13.54 20.18
C PRO A 137 -0.81 13.04 19.65
N HIS A 138 -0.15 12.18 20.43
CA HIS A 138 1.12 11.52 20.06
C HIS A 138 1.23 10.16 20.75
N MET A 139 2.25 9.34 20.46
CA MET A 139 2.43 8.01 21.08
C MET A 139 2.39 8.01 22.61
N GLY A 140 2.88 9.07 23.26
CA GLY A 140 2.87 9.22 24.72
C GLY A 140 1.46 9.35 25.33
N SER A 141 0.44 9.59 24.51
CA SER A 141 -0.98 9.70 24.91
C SER A 141 -1.66 8.32 24.98
N PHE A 142 -0.93 7.24 24.70
CA PHE A 142 -1.50 5.91 24.56
C PHE A 142 -2.01 5.33 25.89
N LEU A 143 -3.32 5.10 25.95
CA LEU A 143 -4.03 4.48 27.08
C LEU A 143 -4.65 3.10 26.75
N GLY A 144 -4.33 2.52 25.60
CA GLY A 144 -4.85 1.21 25.18
C GLY A 144 -5.43 1.18 23.77
N ASP A 145 -5.74 2.35 23.23
CA ASP A 145 -6.34 2.53 21.91
C ASP A 145 -5.46 3.41 21.01
N LEU A 146 -5.24 2.95 19.78
CA LEU A 146 -4.42 3.65 18.80
C LEU A 146 -5.10 4.93 18.29
N GLU A 147 -6.43 4.94 18.18
CA GLU A 147 -7.18 6.09 17.65
C GLU A 147 -6.96 7.35 18.51
N GLN A 148 -6.68 7.18 19.80
CA GLN A 148 -6.40 8.27 20.75
C GLN A 148 -5.03 8.93 20.52
N CYS A 149 -4.15 8.31 19.74
CA CYS A 149 -2.77 8.74 19.53
C CYS A 149 -2.52 9.32 18.15
N VAL A 150 -3.43 9.07 17.19
CA VAL A 150 -3.22 9.41 15.78
C VAL A 150 -3.84 10.76 15.44
N ILE A 151 -3.19 11.45 14.50
CA ILE A 151 -3.68 12.68 13.88
C ILE A 151 -4.19 12.33 12.50
N ASN A 152 -5.46 12.64 12.22
CA ASN A 152 -6.05 12.45 10.89
C ASN A 152 -5.80 13.69 10.03
N LEU A 153 -4.98 13.54 8.98
CA LEU A 153 -4.67 14.62 8.04
C LEU A 153 -5.65 14.68 6.87
N GLU A 154 -6.05 13.50 6.36
CA GLU A 154 -7.07 13.32 5.32
C GLU A 154 -7.91 12.08 5.66
N PRO A 155 -9.07 11.84 5.02
CA PRO A 155 -9.98 10.73 5.37
C PRO A 155 -9.32 9.33 5.48
N ASN A 156 -8.30 9.07 4.68
CA ASN A 156 -7.56 7.80 4.68
C ASN A 156 -6.09 7.94 5.10
N PHE A 157 -5.71 9.11 5.62
CA PHE A 157 -4.32 9.40 5.97
C PHE A 157 -4.19 9.85 7.41
N SER A 158 -3.63 8.98 8.24
CA SER A 158 -3.34 9.26 9.63
C SER A 158 -1.82 9.32 9.86
N VAL A 159 -1.41 10.05 10.89
CA VAL A 159 -0.03 10.12 11.36
C VAL A 159 0.03 9.77 12.84
N LEU A 160 1.00 8.95 13.23
CA LEU A 160 1.37 8.70 14.61
C LEU A 160 2.75 9.31 14.86
N GLN A 161 2.80 10.42 15.59
CA GLN A 161 4.04 11.14 15.88
C GLN A 161 4.68 10.71 17.20
N THR A 162 6.00 10.87 17.30
CA THR A 162 6.73 10.69 18.56
C THR A 162 6.48 11.84 19.53
N PRO A 163 6.58 11.62 20.85
CA PRO A 163 6.50 12.70 21.83
C PRO A 163 7.76 13.58 21.79
N LYS A 164 7.60 14.91 21.87
CA LYS A 164 8.73 15.87 21.79
C LYS A 164 9.69 15.82 22.98
N HIS A 165 9.20 15.41 24.15
CA HIS A 165 9.91 15.55 25.43
C HIS A 165 10.16 14.22 26.15
N THR A 166 9.83 13.08 25.53
CA THR A 166 10.00 11.78 26.20
C THR A 166 10.16 10.62 25.23
N ASN A 167 10.99 9.67 25.64
CA ASN A 167 11.25 8.42 24.93
C ASN A 167 10.59 7.21 25.61
N SER A 168 9.64 7.44 26.52
CA SER A 168 9.00 6.40 27.34
C SER A 168 8.33 5.29 26.52
N LYS A 169 7.81 5.61 25.33
CA LYS A 169 7.13 4.67 24.44
C LYS A 169 8.01 4.00 23.40
N ARG A 170 9.31 4.30 23.41
CA ARG A 170 10.28 3.77 22.44
C ARG A 170 10.36 2.24 22.44
N GLN A 171 10.17 1.61 23.60
CA GLN A 171 10.23 0.15 23.77
C GLN A 171 8.90 -0.56 23.45
N GLU A 172 7.82 0.19 23.23
CA GLU A 172 6.49 -0.37 22.94
C GLU A 172 6.20 -0.41 21.43
N ILE A 173 7.19 -0.28 20.56
CA ILE A 173 6.94 -0.03 19.14
C ILE A 173 6.27 -1.21 18.43
N GLY A 174 6.64 -2.46 18.77
CA GLY A 174 5.96 -3.65 18.27
C GLY A 174 4.47 -3.66 18.60
N LYS A 175 4.07 -3.10 19.76
CA LYS A 175 2.66 -2.96 20.14
C LYS A 175 1.94 -1.97 19.23
N PHE A 176 2.49 -0.79 19.00
CA PHE A 176 1.89 0.19 18.07
C PHE A 176 1.77 -0.37 16.66
N ILE A 177 2.78 -1.08 16.17
CA ILE A 177 2.75 -1.69 14.83
C ILE A 177 1.66 -2.78 14.76
N ASN A 178 1.52 -3.61 15.79
CA ASN A 178 0.50 -4.66 15.82
C ASN A 178 -0.93 -4.09 15.91
N LEU A 179 -1.14 -2.99 16.63
CA LEU A 179 -2.43 -2.29 16.63
C LEU A 179 -2.70 -1.65 15.26
N ALA A 180 -1.71 -0.98 14.68
CA ALA A 180 -1.86 -0.36 13.36
C ALA A 180 -2.23 -1.37 12.27
N ARG A 181 -1.76 -2.62 12.38
CA ARG A 181 -2.15 -3.73 11.48
C ARG A 181 -3.62 -4.12 11.56
N GLN A 182 -4.35 -3.72 12.60
CA GLN A 182 -5.77 -4.07 12.72
C GLN A 182 -6.63 -3.07 11.94
N ASP A 183 -6.22 -1.80 11.92
CA ASP A 183 -7.07 -0.70 11.45
C ASP A 183 -6.61 -0.09 10.11
N TYR A 184 -5.39 -0.41 9.66
CA TYR A 184 -4.81 0.16 8.45
C TYR A 184 -4.36 -0.92 7.46
N ASP A 185 -4.59 -0.64 6.18
CA ASP A 185 -4.16 -1.47 5.05
C ASP A 185 -2.68 -1.24 4.72
N ALA A 186 -2.19 -0.02 4.96
CA ALA A 186 -0.79 0.31 4.79
C ALA A 186 -0.25 1.03 6.03
N VAL A 187 0.89 0.58 6.53
CA VAL A 187 1.63 1.26 7.59
C VAL A 187 3.02 1.59 7.07
N VAL A 188 3.33 2.88 6.97
CA VAL A 188 4.65 3.38 6.56
C VAL A 188 5.35 3.88 7.82
N MET A 189 6.57 3.42 8.07
CA MET A 189 7.36 3.81 9.24
C MET A 189 8.59 4.60 8.79
N ASP A 190 8.69 5.86 9.22
CA ASP A 190 9.90 6.67 9.02
C ASP A 190 10.93 6.32 10.10
N LEU A 191 12.01 5.64 9.70
CA LEU A 191 13.02 5.18 10.63
C LEU A 191 14.09 6.26 10.90
N PRO A 192 14.53 6.44 12.16
CA PRO A 192 15.61 7.37 12.47
C PRO A 192 16.94 6.91 11.84
N ASN A 193 17.90 7.83 11.71
CA ASN A 193 19.26 7.52 11.26
C ASN A 193 20.09 6.86 12.38
N LEU A 194 19.58 5.75 12.93
CA LEU A 194 20.17 4.97 14.02
C LEU A 194 20.17 3.49 13.64
N GLN A 195 20.92 2.67 14.38
CA GLN A 195 20.96 1.20 14.20
C GLN A 195 20.73 0.45 15.52
N ASP A 196 19.86 0.98 16.36
CA ASP A 196 19.53 0.40 17.67
C ASP A 196 18.32 -0.55 17.62
N GLY A 197 17.91 -1.03 18.80
CA GLY A 197 16.83 -2.01 18.97
C GLY A 197 15.49 -1.57 18.39
N LEU A 198 15.15 -0.27 18.46
CA LEU A 198 13.89 0.23 17.89
C LEU A 198 13.87 0.06 16.36
N VAL A 199 14.98 0.38 15.70
CA VAL A 199 15.10 0.27 14.24
C VAL A 199 15.04 -1.19 13.83
N GLN A 200 15.69 -2.07 14.60
CA GLN A 200 15.65 -3.51 14.36
C GLN A 200 14.25 -4.08 14.53
N GLU A 201 13.53 -3.69 15.59
CA GLU A 201 12.15 -4.13 15.84
C GLU A 201 11.20 -3.69 14.72
N ALA A 202 11.23 -2.41 14.33
CA ALA A 202 10.41 -1.90 13.23
C ALA A 202 10.69 -2.64 11.91
N MET A 203 11.97 -2.85 11.57
CA MET A 203 12.35 -3.61 10.37
C MET A 203 11.92 -5.08 10.46
N GLN A 204 11.98 -5.71 11.63
CA GLN A 204 11.51 -7.09 11.82
C GLN A 204 10.00 -7.24 11.58
N HIS A 205 9.18 -6.27 12.02
CA HIS A 205 7.74 -6.29 11.77
C HIS A 205 7.35 -5.94 10.32
N SER A 206 8.27 -5.32 9.57
CA SER A 206 8.02 -4.86 8.20
C SER A 206 7.92 -6.01 7.20
N THR A 207 7.01 -5.88 6.26
CA THR A 207 6.93 -6.73 5.06
C THR A 207 7.89 -6.27 3.96
N THR A 208 8.11 -4.96 3.88
CA THR A 208 8.90 -4.30 2.84
C THR A 208 9.86 -3.30 3.48
N LEU A 209 11.09 -3.25 2.98
CA LEU A 209 12.09 -2.24 3.33
C LEU A 209 12.32 -1.34 2.12
N VAL A 210 12.13 -0.04 2.30
CA VAL A 210 12.53 0.99 1.34
C VAL A 210 13.78 1.66 1.90
N LEU A 211 14.92 1.48 1.23
CA LEU A 211 16.22 1.96 1.67
C LEU A 211 16.63 3.17 0.83
N VAL A 212 16.68 4.34 1.44
CA VAL A 212 16.94 5.62 0.76
C VAL A 212 18.43 5.97 0.77
N THR A 213 18.96 6.40 -0.38
CA THR A 213 20.36 6.79 -0.58
C THR A 213 20.49 7.89 -1.63
N SER A 214 21.55 8.69 -1.58
CA SER A 214 21.99 9.53 -2.71
C SER A 214 22.92 8.82 -3.69
N GLY A 215 23.30 7.57 -3.40
CA GLY A 215 24.08 6.70 -4.28
C GLY A 215 25.59 6.72 -4.11
N LEU A 216 26.11 7.38 -3.06
CA LEU A 216 27.54 7.38 -2.76
C LEU A 216 27.98 6.00 -2.25
N GLU A 217 29.18 5.55 -2.63
CA GLU A 217 29.68 4.21 -2.27
C GLU A 217 29.59 3.86 -0.77
N PRO A 218 29.95 4.75 0.19
CA PRO A 218 29.84 4.42 1.61
C PRO A 218 28.39 4.22 2.07
N GLU A 219 27.42 4.80 1.37
CA GLU A 219 26.00 4.56 1.64
C GLU A 219 25.58 3.18 1.15
N LEU A 220 26.05 2.79 -0.04
CA LEU A 220 25.74 1.50 -0.65
C LEU A 220 26.26 0.33 0.17
N VAL A 221 27.48 0.44 0.72
CA VAL A 221 28.04 -0.56 1.64
C VAL A 221 27.14 -0.73 2.87
N ARG A 222 26.67 0.37 3.46
CA ARG A 222 25.75 0.32 4.61
C ARG A 222 24.39 -0.28 4.24
N LEU A 223 23.83 0.10 3.09
CA LEU A 223 22.57 -0.47 2.61
C LEU A 223 22.69 -1.96 2.31
N ALA A 224 23.79 -2.40 1.71
CA ALA A 224 24.06 -3.81 1.47
C ALA A 224 24.12 -4.62 2.78
N ALA A 225 24.72 -4.07 3.83
CA ALA A 225 24.72 -4.69 5.16
C ALA A 225 23.29 -4.82 5.73
N ILE A 226 22.46 -3.79 5.60
CA ILE A 226 21.05 -3.83 6.03
C ILE A 226 20.27 -4.86 5.22
N ALA A 227 20.35 -4.80 3.88
CA ALA A 227 19.67 -5.72 2.99
C ALA A 227 20.09 -7.18 3.25
N GLY A 228 21.38 -7.41 3.50
CA GLY A 228 21.95 -8.72 3.86
C GLY A 228 21.45 -9.27 5.19
N ARG A 229 21.05 -8.42 6.15
CA ARG A 229 20.41 -8.86 7.40
C ARG A 229 18.94 -9.26 7.21
N TYR A 230 18.27 -8.72 6.19
CA TYR A 230 16.83 -8.88 5.96
C TYR A 230 16.49 -9.56 4.62
N GLN A 231 17.28 -10.55 4.20
CA GLN A 231 17.18 -11.21 2.87
C GLN A 231 15.81 -11.84 2.56
N ARG A 232 15.01 -12.16 3.58
CA ARG A 232 13.66 -12.74 3.42
C ARG A 232 12.58 -11.69 3.18
N LYS A 233 12.90 -10.40 3.28
CA LYS A 233 11.96 -9.29 3.07
C LYS A 233 12.09 -8.74 1.67
N GLU A 234 11.04 -8.09 1.21
CA GLU A 234 11.09 -7.28 0.00
C GLU A 234 11.95 -6.04 0.28
N VAL A 235 13.04 -5.86 -0.46
CA VAL A 235 13.93 -4.69 -0.33
C VAL A 235 13.91 -3.90 -1.62
N ILE A 236 13.66 -2.59 -1.50
CA ILE A 236 13.66 -1.62 -2.60
C ILE A 236 14.68 -0.54 -2.24
N VAL A 237 15.62 -0.27 -3.13
CA VAL A 237 16.55 0.84 -2.99
C VAL A 237 15.98 2.05 -3.71
N ALA A 238 15.74 3.14 -2.96
CA ALA A 238 15.27 4.41 -3.49
C ALA A 238 16.44 5.40 -3.56
N VAL A 239 16.85 5.75 -4.77
CA VAL A 239 17.97 6.65 -5.04
C VAL A 239 17.41 8.06 -5.18
N ASN A 240 17.54 8.87 -4.14
CA ASN A 240 16.99 10.21 -4.07
C ASN A 240 18.02 11.26 -4.47
N ARG A 241 17.70 12.09 -5.47
CA ARG A 241 18.55 13.18 -5.97
C ARG A 241 19.97 12.72 -6.36
N GLY A 242 20.09 11.50 -6.88
CA GLY A 242 21.38 10.88 -7.12
C GLY A 242 21.33 9.79 -8.18
N SER A 243 22.43 9.05 -8.30
CA SER A 243 22.57 7.96 -9.25
C SER A 243 23.36 6.81 -8.62
N LEU A 244 23.27 5.61 -9.18
CA LEU A 244 24.09 4.48 -8.79
C LEU A 244 25.11 4.16 -9.88
N PRO A 245 26.33 3.75 -9.53
CA PRO A 245 27.22 3.04 -10.45
C PRO A 245 26.52 1.80 -11.01
N GLY A 246 26.77 1.46 -12.28
CA GLY A 246 26.09 0.35 -12.97
C GLY A 246 26.19 -0.98 -12.22
N GLU A 247 27.40 -1.35 -11.78
CA GLU A 247 27.64 -2.57 -11.00
C GLU A 247 26.86 -2.60 -9.68
N ALA A 248 26.72 -1.45 -9.02
CA ALA A 248 25.98 -1.36 -7.78
C ALA A 248 24.46 -1.45 -8.00
N ALA A 249 23.95 -0.90 -9.11
CA ALA A 249 22.55 -1.02 -9.47
C ALA A 249 22.16 -2.49 -9.71
N GLU A 250 23.06 -3.27 -10.34
CA GLU A 250 22.86 -4.71 -10.59
C GLU A 250 22.87 -5.55 -9.31
N ALA A 251 23.59 -5.11 -8.27
CA ALA A 251 23.63 -5.80 -6.98
C ALA A 251 22.28 -5.75 -6.22
N PHE A 252 21.42 -4.78 -6.52
CA PHE A 252 20.12 -4.63 -5.88
C PHE A 252 18.99 -5.10 -6.80
N LYS A 253 18.16 -6.03 -6.30
CA LYS A 253 17.03 -6.60 -7.07
C LYS A 253 16.01 -5.56 -7.56
N LYS A 254 15.86 -4.47 -6.82
CA LYS A 254 14.87 -3.41 -7.10
C LYS A 254 15.48 -2.06 -6.75
N VAL A 255 15.64 -1.24 -7.78
CA VAL A 255 16.12 0.13 -7.66
C VAL A 255 15.08 1.06 -8.27
N VAL A 256 14.78 2.15 -7.57
CA VAL A 256 13.90 3.23 -8.02
C VAL A 256 14.68 4.54 -7.90
N TYR A 257 14.56 5.41 -8.90
CA TYR A 257 15.17 6.74 -8.89
C TYR A 257 14.11 7.80 -8.60
N ILE A 258 14.45 8.73 -7.72
CA ILE A 258 13.64 9.90 -7.41
C ILE A 258 14.45 11.12 -7.82
N GLU A 259 13.97 11.80 -8.86
CA GLU A 259 14.62 12.98 -9.40
C GLU A 259 14.50 14.17 -8.45
N HIS A 260 15.36 15.17 -8.68
CA HIS A 260 15.27 16.44 -7.96
C HIS A 260 13.97 17.16 -8.33
N ASP A 261 13.39 17.84 -7.34
CA ASP A 261 12.15 18.59 -7.48
C ASP A 261 12.29 19.91 -6.72
N ASP A 262 12.41 21.00 -7.47
CA ASP A 262 12.61 22.35 -6.93
C ASP A 262 11.38 22.84 -6.15
N SER A 263 10.19 22.33 -6.49
CA SER A 263 8.94 22.75 -5.84
C SER A 263 8.78 22.16 -4.45
N LEU A 264 9.37 20.98 -4.22
CA LEU A 264 9.18 20.20 -3.00
C LEU A 264 9.62 20.97 -1.74
N LEU A 265 10.75 21.66 -1.78
CA LEU A 265 11.23 22.41 -0.61
C LEU A 265 10.24 23.50 -0.21
N LYS A 266 9.72 24.24 -1.20
CA LYS A 266 8.74 25.30 -0.97
C LYS A 266 7.44 24.74 -0.41
N THR A 267 6.97 23.61 -0.93
CA THR A 267 5.77 22.92 -0.42
C THR A 267 5.94 22.53 1.04
N LEU A 268 7.07 21.90 1.41
CA LEU A 268 7.33 21.51 2.80
C LEU A 268 7.52 22.71 3.74
N GLN A 269 8.12 23.80 3.26
CA GLN A 269 8.23 25.05 4.03
C GLN A 269 6.87 25.70 4.31
N ASN A 270 5.90 25.52 3.40
CA ASN A 270 4.53 25.94 3.59
C ASN A 270 3.71 24.97 4.46
N CYS A 271 4.35 23.91 4.96
CA CYS A 271 3.71 22.83 5.71
C CYS A 271 2.60 22.08 4.93
N ASP A 272 2.76 22.01 3.60
CA ASP A 272 1.81 21.36 2.70
C ASP A 272 2.27 19.96 2.26
N LEU A 273 1.31 19.15 1.83
CA LEU A 273 1.57 17.85 1.23
C LEU A 273 2.06 17.99 -0.24
N PRO A 274 3.00 17.16 -0.70
CA PRO A 274 3.48 17.20 -2.07
C PRO A 274 2.36 16.85 -3.06
N GLY A 275 2.26 17.62 -4.15
CA GLY A 275 1.26 17.37 -5.19
C GLY A 275 1.54 16.07 -5.96
N GLU A 276 0.51 15.27 -6.26
CA GLU A 276 0.67 13.94 -6.89
C GLU A 276 1.36 13.96 -8.26
N LYS A 277 1.33 15.10 -8.97
CA LYS A 277 1.90 15.28 -10.31
C LYS A 277 3.32 15.84 -10.30
N THR A 278 3.93 16.07 -9.14
CA THR A 278 5.28 16.60 -9.09
C THR A 278 6.31 15.53 -9.44
N THR A 279 7.49 15.97 -9.88
CA THR A 279 8.59 15.06 -10.27
C THR A 279 8.97 14.13 -9.12
N PHE A 280 9.02 14.66 -7.90
CA PHE A 280 9.26 13.87 -6.70
C PHE A 280 8.21 12.75 -6.53
N MET A 281 6.92 13.08 -6.68
CA MET A 281 5.84 12.11 -6.50
C MET A 281 5.78 11.05 -7.59
N HIS A 282 6.28 11.31 -8.80
CA HIS A 282 6.47 10.27 -9.81
C HIS A 282 7.53 9.22 -9.41
N GLY A 283 8.64 9.67 -8.80
CA GLY A 283 9.64 8.77 -8.22
C GLY A 283 9.07 7.94 -7.07
N VAL A 284 8.31 8.57 -6.18
CA VAL A 284 7.60 7.88 -5.09
C VAL A 284 6.56 6.89 -5.61
N ALA A 285 5.84 7.24 -6.69
CA ALA A 285 4.89 6.32 -7.33
C ALA A 285 5.57 5.06 -7.87
N SER A 286 6.81 5.19 -8.36
CA SER A 286 7.61 4.04 -8.77
C SER A 286 7.97 3.12 -7.59
N ILE A 287 8.13 3.65 -6.37
CA ILE A 287 8.28 2.83 -5.15
C ILE A 287 6.99 2.06 -4.87
N ARG A 288 5.84 2.74 -4.84
CA ARG A 288 4.53 2.09 -4.66
C ARG A 288 4.34 0.97 -5.68
N ASP A 289 4.64 1.26 -6.94
CA ASP A 289 4.49 0.29 -8.04
C ASP A 289 5.42 -0.91 -7.85
N ALA A 290 6.65 -0.71 -7.39
CA ALA A 290 7.57 -1.81 -7.06
C ALA A 290 7.04 -2.71 -5.91
N ILE A 291 6.33 -2.12 -4.93
CA ILE A 291 5.73 -2.84 -3.79
C ILE A 291 4.52 -3.68 -4.23
N TYR A 292 3.64 -3.15 -5.09
CA TYR A 292 2.33 -3.75 -5.38
C TYR A 292 2.20 -4.43 -6.75
N ASN A 293 2.99 -4.06 -7.77
CA ASN A 293 2.86 -4.66 -9.11
C ASN A 293 3.45 -6.08 -9.22
N ASN A 294 4.24 -6.54 -8.24
CA ASN A 294 4.68 -7.94 -8.19
C ASN A 294 3.55 -8.90 -7.82
N ASP A 295 2.59 -8.47 -7.02
CA ASP A 295 1.43 -9.30 -6.66
C ASP A 295 0.56 -9.57 -7.90
N ARG A 296 0.43 -8.61 -8.83
CA ARG A 296 -0.30 -8.80 -10.10
C ARG A 296 0.31 -9.89 -10.99
N LYS A 297 1.63 -9.87 -11.21
CA LYS A 297 2.30 -10.89 -12.05
C LYS A 297 2.25 -12.27 -11.41
N SER A 298 2.48 -12.37 -10.10
CA SER A 298 2.44 -13.64 -9.34
C SER A 298 1.04 -14.27 -9.32
N ILE A 299 -0.01 -13.45 -9.15
CA ILE A 299 -1.40 -13.92 -9.21
C ILE A 299 -1.77 -14.34 -10.63
N LEU A 300 -1.40 -13.57 -11.65
CA LEU A 300 -1.67 -13.95 -13.04
C LEU A 300 -0.91 -15.22 -13.47
N GLN A 301 0.33 -15.41 -13.04
CA GLN A 301 1.10 -16.64 -13.30
C GLN A 301 0.47 -17.84 -12.61
N LYS A 302 0.06 -17.71 -11.34
CA LYS A 302 -0.64 -18.77 -10.59
C LYS A 302 -2.01 -19.11 -11.18
N ILE A 303 -2.71 -18.14 -11.75
CA ILE A 303 -4.03 -18.33 -12.38
C ILE A 303 -3.90 -18.92 -13.80
N LEU A 304 -2.83 -18.57 -14.53
CA LEU A 304 -2.61 -19.02 -15.92
C LEU A 304 -1.83 -20.33 -16.02
N GLY A 305 -1.40 -20.94 -14.91
CA GLY A 305 -0.78 -22.27 -14.91
C GLY A 305 0.55 -22.33 -15.68
N PHE A 306 1.37 -21.28 -15.56
CA PHE A 306 2.78 -21.32 -15.94
C PHE A 306 3.65 -21.54 -14.69
#